data_AF-A0A924LC91-F1
#
_entry.id   AF-A0A924LC91-F1
#
_cell.length_a   1.000
_cell.length_b   1.000
_cell.length_c   1.000
_cell.angle_alpha   90.00
_cell.angle_beta   90.00
_cell.angle_gamma   90.00
#
_symmetry.space_group_name_H-M   'P 1'
#
loop_
_entity.id
_entity.type
_entity.pdbx_description
1 polymer ?
#
loop_
_entity_poly.entity_id
_entity_poly.type
_entity_poly.pdbx_seq_one_letter_code
_entity_poly.pdbx_strand_id
1 'polypeptide(L)'
;PCIGQLSYEVAADLRDAVLTHDAADARFFLDGIRDGRWQFDLAGYCVRRLTYAGVGTVAALGLDTLADEARFFSHRRRTLAKSGPIGHQISVITL
;
A
#
# COMPACT_ATOMS: atom_id res chain seq x y z
N PRO A 1 -6.16 -4.79 -6.22
CA PRO A 1 -6.55 -3.85 -5.14
C PRO A 1 -5.55 -3.96 -3.99
N CYS A 2 -5.19 -2.85 -3.34
CA CYS A 2 -4.31 -2.86 -2.17
C CYS A 2 -4.74 -1.76 -1.19
N ILE A 3 -4.10 -1.68 -0.03
CA ILE A 3 -4.34 -0.56 0.88
C ILE A 3 -3.85 0.74 0.23
N GLY A 4 -4.69 1.78 0.25
CA GLY A 4 -4.37 3.09 -0.31
C GLY A 4 -3.48 3.92 0.60
N GLN A 5 -2.80 4.93 0.05
CA GLN A 5 -1.83 5.75 0.81
C GLN A 5 -2.44 6.37 2.07
N LEU A 6 -3.61 7.00 1.97
CA LEU A 6 -4.28 7.63 3.12
C LEU A 6 -4.67 6.62 4.23
N SER A 7 -4.77 5.35 3.86
CA SER A 7 -5.13 4.25 4.76
C SER A 7 -3.90 3.53 5.32
N TYR A 8 -2.73 3.70 4.70
CA TYR A 8 -1.56 2.89 4.97
C TYR A 8 -0.49 3.60 5.80
N GLU A 9 -0.83 3.77 7.07
CA GLU A 9 0.14 4.30 8.03
C GLU A 9 1.18 3.24 8.42
N VAL A 10 2.45 3.62 8.41
CA VAL A 10 3.62 2.75 8.62
C VAL A 10 4.61 3.36 9.61
N ALA A 11 5.46 2.51 10.17
CA ALA A 11 6.52 2.88 11.09
C ALA A 11 7.83 3.22 10.36
N ALA A 12 8.81 3.72 11.10
CA ALA A 12 10.10 4.17 10.57
C ALA A 12 10.88 3.03 9.91
N ASP A 13 10.77 1.81 10.44
CA ASP A 13 11.42 0.62 9.89
C ASP A 13 11.10 0.40 8.41
N LEU A 14 9.82 0.51 8.01
CA LEU A 14 9.43 0.38 6.61
C LEU A 14 9.94 1.56 5.79
N ARG A 15 9.77 2.79 6.28
CA ARG A 15 10.23 4.00 5.59
C ARG A 15 11.72 3.93 5.31
N ASP A 16 12.51 3.66 6.34
CA ASP A 16 13.96 3.66 6.26
C ASP A 16 14.45 2.52 5.37
N ALA A 17 13.79 1.35 5.38
CA ALA A 17 14.08 0.28 4.44
C ALA A 17 13.84 0.68 2.97
N VAL A 18 12.76 1.41 2.68
CA VAL A 18 12.49 1.93 1.33
C VAL A 18 13.52 2.98 0.93
N LEU A 19 13.82 3.93 1.82
CA LEU A 19 14.77 5.02 1.55
C LEU A 19 16.22 4.56 1.45
N THR A 20 16.57 3.45 2.10
CA THR A 20 17.89 2.82 1.95
C THR A 20 18.10 2.28 0.54
N HIS A 21 17.02 1.89 -0.15
CA HIS A 21 17.11 1.39 -1.52
C HIS A 21 17.27 2.52 -2.54
N ASP A 22 16.45 3.57 -2.44
CA ASP A 22 16.56 4.78 -3.24
C ASP A 22 15.96 5.97 -2.46
N ALA A 23 16.77 7.01 -2.23
CA ALA A 23 16.32 8.21 -1.52
C ALA A 23 15.23 8.97 -2.29
N ALA A 24 15.14 8.82 -3.62
CA ALA A 24 14.09 9.42 -4.44
C ALA A 24 12.69 8.86 -4.13
N ASP A 25 12.62 7.70 -3.47
CA ASP A 25 11.36 7.07 -3.06
C ASP A 25 10.73 7.72 -1.82
N ALA A 26 11.38 8.74 -1.24
CA ALA A 26 10.77 9.65 -0.27
C ALA A 26 9.45 10.25 -0.75
N ARG A 27 9.27 10.40 -2.08
CA ARG A 27 8.01 10.87 -2.70
C ARG A 27 6.79 9.98 -2.41
N PHE A 28 6.99 8.73 -1.98
CA PHE A 28 5.89 7.81 -1.67
C PHE A 28 5.43 7.88 -0.21
N PHE A 29 6.01 8.78 0.58
CA PHE A 29 5.63 8.99 1.97
C PHE A 29 5.01 10.38 2.14
N LEU A 30 3.88 10.42 2.85
CA LEU A 30 3.34 11.63 3.46
C LEU A 30 3.45 11.52 4.98
N ASP A 31 3.24 12.64 5.67
CA ASP A 31 3.16 12.65 7.12
C ASP A 31 2.05 11.73 7.63
N GLY A 32 2.35 11.00 8.70
CA GLY A 32 1.40 10.14 9.39
C GLY A 32 0.35 10.93 10.16
N ILE A 33 -0.70 10.23 10.58
CA ILE A 33 -1.69 10.78 11.52
C ILE A 33 -1.09 10.83 12.93
N ARG A 34 -0.28 9.83 13.26
CA ARG A 34 0.45 9.76 14.53
C ARG A 34 1.88 10.27 14.36
N ASP A 35 2.41 10.87 15.42
CA ASP A 35 3.79 11.31 15.45
C ASP A 35 4.76 10.12 15.26
N GLY A 36 5.85 10.36 14.51
CA GLY A 36 6.80 9.32 14.12
C GLY A 36 6.22 8.23 13.22
N ARG A 37 5.16 8.53 12.45
CA ARG A 37 4.56 7.65 11.44
C ARG A 37 4.46 8.35 10.09
N TRP A 38 4.22 7.56 9.05
CA TRP A 38 4.09 8.02 7.66
C TRP A 38 2.95 7.31 6.95
N GLN A 39 2.31 7.98 6.00
CA GLN A 39 1.36 7.36 5.07
C GLN A 39 2.11 6.92 3.81
N PHE A 40 2.09 5.62 3.50
CA PHE A 40 2.90 5.04 2.43
C PHE A 40 2.07 4.68 1.19
N ASP A 41 2.48 5.21 0.04
CA ASP A 41 1.90 4.86 -1.27
C ASP A 41 2.50 3.55 -1.79
N LEU A 42 1.94 2.43 -1.33
CA LEU A 42 2.30 1.10 -1.77
C LEU A 42 2.08 0.91 -3.28
N ALA A 43 0.97 1.42 -3.82
CA ALA A 43 0.63 1.23 -5.21
C ALA A 43 1.60 1.98 -6.13
N GLY A 44 1.85 3.26 -5.86
CA GLY A 44 2.82 4.07 -6.60
C GLY A 44 4.23 3.52 -6.49
N TYR A 45 4.64 3.05 -5.30
CA TYR A 45 5.92 2.39 -5.12
C TYR A 45 6.05 1.13 -5.99
N CYS A 46 5.05 0.23 -6.00
CA CYS A 46 5.06 -0.95 -6.86
C CYS A 46 5.09 -0.59 -8.35
N VAL A 47 4.31 0.41 -8.79
CA VAL A 47 4.34 0.91 -10.17
C VAL A 47 5.76 1.35 -10.53
N ARG A 48 6.38 2.16 -9.67
CA ARG A 48 7.75 2.66 -9.91
C ARG A 48 8.77 1.55 -10.04
N ARG A 49 8.70 0.55 -9.15
CA ARG A 49 9.58 -0.61 -9.15
C ARG A 49 9.44 -1.44 -10.42
N LEU A 50 8.20 -1.67 -10.89
CA LEU A 50 7.95 -2.39 -12.15
C LEU A 50 8.45 -1.59 -13.37
N THR A 51 8.24 -0.27 -13.38
CA THR A 51 8.78 0.59 -14.44
C THR A 51 10.32 0.56 -14.46
N TYR A 52 10.98 0.61 -13.30
CA TYR A 52 12.45 0.45 -13.22
C TYR A 52 12.93 -0.91 -13.71
N ALA A 53 12.14 -1.96 -13.50
CA ALA A 53 12.44 -3.30 -13.99
C ALA A 53 12.23 -3.46 -15.51
N GLY A 54 11.81 -2.40 -16.22
CA GLY A 54 11.63 -2.41 -17.67
C GLY A 54 10.26 -2.92 -18.15
N VAL A 55 9.27 -3.04 -17.25
CA VAL A 55 7.90 -3.39 -17.66
C VAL A 55 7.30 -2.24 -18.47
N GLY A 56 6.81 -2.54 -19.68
CA GLY A 56 6.38 -1.54 -20.66
C GLY A 56 5.18 -0.69 -20.19
N THR A 57 4.04 -1.32 -19.92
CA THR A 57 2.84 -0.62 -19.42
C THR A 57 2.51 -1.10 -18.02
N VAL A 58 2.47 -0.16 -17.08
CA VAL A 58 2.17 -0.44 -15.68
C VAL A 58 1.10 0.55 -15.22
N ALA A 59 0.07 0.04 -14.56
CA ALA A 59 -0.98 0.86 -13.98
C ALA A 59 -1.41 0.26 -12.63
N ALA A 60 -1.71 1.15 -11.68
CA ALA A 60 -2.39 0.78 -10.45
C ALA A 60 -3.90 1.00 -10.60
N LEU A 61 -4.71 0.12 -9.98
CA LEU A 61 -6.17 0.22 -10.06
C LEU A 61 -6.75 1.42 -9.28
N GLY A 62 -5.99 2.02 -8.37
CA GLY A 62 -6.50 3.11 -7.51
C GLY A 62 -7.59 2.67 -6.51
N LEU A 63 -7.67 1.38 -6.18
CA LEU A 63 -8.69 0.81 -5.31
C LEU A 63 -8.13 0.53 -3.91
N ASP A 64 -8.65 1.23 -2.90
CA ASP A 64 -8.25 1.10 -1.50
C ASP A 64 -9.07 0.03 -0.77
N THR A 65 -8.40 -1.04 -0.36
CA THR A 65 -9.02 -2.14 0.39
C THR A 65 -9.55 -1.74 1.77
N LEU A 66 -8.98 -0.73 2.44
CA LEU A 66 -9.45 -0.28 3.76
C LEU A 66 -10.71 0.57 3.64
N ALA A 67 -10.71 1.52 2.70
CA ALA A 67 -11.83 2.46 2.54
C ALA A 67 -13.09 1.79 1.98
N ASP A 68 -12.94 0.80 1.08
CA ASP A 68 -14.07 0.16 0.42
C ASP A 68 -14.43 -1.18 1.06
N GLU A 69 -15.26 -1.12 2.10
CA GLU A 69 -15.71 -2.29 2.85
C GLU A 69 -16.71 -3.17 2.10
N ALA A 70 -17.52 -2.56 1.23
CA ALA A 70 -18.52 -3.30 0.46
C ALA A 70 -17.88 -4.29 -0.52
N ARG A 71 -16.67 -3.99 -1.03
CA ARG A 71 -16.01 -4.80 -2.06
C ARG A 71 -14.81 -5.60 -1.56
N PHE A 72 -14.14 -5.18 -0.49
CA PHE A 72 -12.87 -5.76 -0.09
C PHE A 72 -12.77 -6.08 1.42
N PHE A 73 -12.23 -7.27 1.72
CA PHE A 73 -11.56 -7.54 2.97
C PHE A 73 -10.31 -6.66 3.15
N SER A 74 -10.02 -6.30 4.38
CA SER A 74 -8.81 -5.54 4.72
C SER A 74 -8.24 -6.01 6.05
N HIS A 75 -6.99 -6.45 6.02
CA HIS A 75 -6.26 -6.81 7.23
C HIS A 75 -6.17 -5.60 8.18
N ARG A 76 -5.89 -4.40 7.65
CA ARG A 76 -5.82 -3.16 8.43
C ARG A 76 -7.15 -2.85 9.12
N ARG A 77 -8.29 -3.02 8.42
CA ARG A 77 -9.63 -2.79 9.00
C ARG A 77 -9.84 -3.69 10.22
N ARG A 78 -9.58 -4.98 10.04
CA ARG A 78 -9.69 -5.98 11.11
C ARG A 78 -8.78 -5.67 12.29
N THR A 79 -7.53 -5.27 12.04
CA THR A 79 -6.59 -4.87 13.11
C THR A 79 -7.09 -3.66 13.89
N LEU A 80 -7.61 -2.64 13.22
CA LEU A 80 -8.17 -1.43 13.87
C LEU A 80 -9.44 -1.77 14.68
N ALA A 81 -10.33 -2.58 14.13
CA ALA A 81 -11.58 -3.00 14.78
C ALA A 81 -11.37 -4.07 15.87
N LYS A 82 -10.18 -4.68 15.95
CA LYS A 82 -9.85 -5.84 16.82
C LYS A 82 -10.84 -7.01 16.70
N SER A 83 -11.60 -7.04 15.61
CA SER A 83 -12.73 -7.93 15.38
C SER A 83 -13.09 -7.91 13.89
N GLY A 84 -14.05 -8.73 13.49
CA GLY A 84 -14.53 -8.82 12.11
C GLY A 84 -13.97 -10.02 11.33
N PRO A 85 -14.52 -10.27 10.14
CA PRO A 85 -14.22 -11.46 9.36
C PRO A 85 -12.77 -11.49 8.90
N ILE A 86 -12.18 -12.68 8.91
CA ILE A 86 -10.93 -12.97 8.20
C ILE A 86 -11.33 -13.36 6.78
N GLY A 87 -10.83 -12.61 5.81
CA GLY A 87 -11.01 -12.92 4.39
C GLY A 87 -9.79 -12.53 3.59
N HIS A 88 -9.61 -13.20 2.45
CA HIS A 88 -8.51 -12.97 1.52
C HIS A 88 -9.07 -12.86 0.11
N GLN A 89 -8.54 -11.92 -0.66
CA GLN A 89 -8.80 -11.83 -2.09
C GLN A 89 -7.81 -12.68 -2.87
N ILE A 90 -8.18 -13.03 -4.10
CA ILE A 90 -7.28 -13.58 -5.10
C ILE A 90 -7.24 -12.66 -6.32
N SER A 91 -6.07 -12.50 -6.93
CA SER A 91 -5.89 -11.90 -8.25
C SER A 91 -5.33 -12.98 -9.17
N VAL A 92 -5.99 -13.24 -10.30
CA VAL A 92 -5.67 -14.37 -11.19
C VAL A 92 -5.51 -13.87 -12.63
N ILE A 93 -4.59 -14.47 -13.37
CA ILE A 93 -4.41 -14.29 -14.81
C ILE A 93 -4.27 -15.67 -15.46
N THR A 94 -4.84 -15.86 -16.64
CA THR A 94 -4.71 -17.06 -17.48
C THR A 94 -4.49 -16.65 -18.93
N LEU A 95 -3.93 -17.55 -19.71
CA LEU A 95 -3.89 -17.48 -21.18
C LEU A 95 -5.26 -17.80 -21.78
#